data_AF-A0A354GKT2-F1
#
_entry.id   AF-A0A354GKT2-F1
#
_cell.length_a   1.000
_cell.length_b   1.000
_cell.length_c   1.000
_cell.angle_alpha   90.00
_cell.angle_beta   90.00
_cell.angle_gamma   90.00
#
_symmetry.space_group_name_H-M   'P 1'
#
loop_
_entity.id
_entity.type
_entity.pdbx_description
1 polymer ?
#
loop_
_entity_poly.entity_id
_entity_poly.type
_entity_poly.pdbx_seq_one_letter_code
_entity_poly.pdbx_strand_id
1 'polypeptide(L)'
;MTQDRFDKVLKFLRDLDRMKIYYELAHYMEDGISVVIAVPGQRWEVDFLEDGSVYVERFVSNGHIDDESAFIELFAKFSDEEAPVTHDATART
;
A
#
# COMPACT_ATOMS: atom_id res chain seq x y z
N MET A 1 20.79 -9.65 20.78
CA MET A 1 20.74 -9.05 19.43
C MET A 1 19.36 -8.48 19.06
N THR A 2 18.43 -8.34 20.02
CA THR A 2 17.09 -7.75 19.81
C THR A 2 17.11 -6.22 19.76
N GLN A 3 18.08 -5.59 20.44
CA GLN A 3 18.21 -4.14 20.58
C GLN A 3 18.46 -3.43 19.22
N ASP A 4 19.29 -4.02 18.35
CA ASP A 4 19.74 -3.39 17.10
C ASP A 4 18.61 -3.13 16.09
N ARG A 5 17.62 -4.04 16.02
CA ARG A 5 16.47 -3.91 15.08
C ARG A 5 15.51 -2.80 15.51
N PHE A 6 15.14 -2.78 16.79
CA PHE A 6 14.26 -1.75 17.34
C PHE A 6 14.93 -0.37 17.26
N ASP A 7 16.23 -0.30 17.55
CA ASP A 7 17.02 0.93 17.42
C ASP A 7 17.05 1.43 15.96
N LYS A 8 17.12 0.53 14.97
CA LYS A 8 17.08 0.86 13.54
C LYS A 8 15.75 1.51 13.14
N VAL A 9 14.62 0.95 13.57
CA VAL A 9 13.29 1.56 13.35
C VAL A 9 13.23 2.93 14.01
N LEU A 10 13.54 3.02 15.30
CA LEU A 10 13.49 4.29 16.02
C LEU A 10 14.43 5.34 15.43
N LYS A 11 15.60 4.94 14.92
CA LYS A 11 16.52 5.84 14.24
C LYS A 11 15.87 6.38 12.97
N PHE A 12 15.25 5.53 12.17
CA PHE A 12 14.55 5.95 10.96
C PHE A 12 13.42 6.95 11.28
N LEU A 13 12.58 6.64 12.27
CA LEU A 13 11.49 7.53 12.69
C LEU A 13 12.01 8.89 13.19
N ARG A 14 13.08 8.90 14.01
CA ARG A 14 13.73 10.15 14.44
C ARG A 14 14.30 10.97 13.28
N ASP A 15 14.82 10.29 12.26
CA ASP A 15 15.33 10.96 11.07
C ASP A 15 14.18 11.63 10.29
N LEU A 16 13.02 10.97 10.16
CA LEU A 16 11.79 11.55 9.59
C LEU A 16 11.28 12.75 10.41
N ASP A 17 11.19 12.61 11.73
CA ASP A 17 10.74 13.68 12.65
C ASP A 17 11.64 14.92 12.59
N ARG A 18 12.97 14.69 12.48
CA ARG A 18 13.96 15.75 12.34
C ARG A 18 13.80 16.49 11.02
N MET A 19 13.49 15.76 9.94
CA MET A 19 13.26 16.32 8.60
C MET A 19 11.83 16.84 8.39
N LYS A 20 10.94 16.69 9.38
CA LYS A 20 9.52 17.08 9.29
C LYS A 20 8.76 16.37 8.16
N ILE A 21 9.13 15.11 7.92
CA ILE A 21 8.43 14.23 6.99
C ILE A 21 7.37 13.47 7.78
N TYR A 22 6.10 13.67 7.43
CA TYR A 22 4.99 12.95 8.04
C TYR A 22 5.04 11.46 7.67
N TYR A 23 4.71 10.61 8.63
CA TYR A 23 4.60 9.17 8.43
C TYR A 23 3.50 8.58 9.31
N GLU A 24 3.05 7.40 8.92
CA GLU A 24 2.16 6.54 9.70
C GLU A 24 2.84 5.20 9.92
N LEU A 25 2.55 4.58 11.07
CA LEU A 25 2.94 3.20 11.34
C LEU A 25 1.76 2.29 11.03
N ALA A 26 2.04 1.21 10.30
CA ALA A 26 1.07 0.22 9.89
C ALA A 26 1.62 -1.20 10.06
N HIS A 27 0.74 -2.19 9.87
CA HIS A 27 1.06 -3.61 9.91
C HIS A 27 0.41 -4.29 8.71
N TYR A 28 1.14 -4.33 7.58
CA TYR A 28 0.67 -4.95 6.33
C TYR A 28 1.25 -6.36 6.12
N MET A 29 2.40 -6.64 6.72
CA MET A 29 3.12 -7.91 6.61
C MET A 29 3.09 -8.60 7.98
N GLU A 30 2.88 -9.92 8.01
CA GLU A 30 2.80 -10.72 9.24
C GLU A 30 4.08 -10.61 10.10
N ASP A 31 5.23 -10.47 9.43
CA ASP A 31 6.55 -10.53 10.06
C ASP A 31 7.24 -9.16 10.15
N GLY A 32 6.52 -8.03 10.16
CA GLY A 32 7.18 -6.71 10.19
C GLY A 32 6.32 -5.49 10.48
N ILE A 33 6.98 -4.36 10.72
CA ILE A 33 6.33 -3.05 10.90
C ILE A 33 6.55 -2.21 9.64
N SER A 34 5.46 -1.65 9.12
CA SER A 34 5.46 -0.78 7.95
C SER A 34 5.49 0.69 8.38
N VAL A 35 6.38 1.47 7.78
CA VAL A 35 6.39 2.93 7.89
C VAL A 35 5.93 3.51 6.56
N VAL A 36 4.74 4.11 6.56
CA VAL A 36 4.11 4.67 5.35
C VAL A 36 4.34 6.17 5.33
N ILE A 37 4.91 6.65 4.23
CA ILE A 37 5.29 8.06 4.07
C ILE A 37 4.58 8.62 2.83
N ALA A 38 3.79 9.67 3.02
CA ALA A 38 3.17 10.40 1.92
C ALA A 38 3.90 11.73 1.70
N VAL A 39 4.46 11.91 0.50
CA VAL A 39 5.08 13.17 0.05
C VAL A 39 4.48 13.58 -1.30
N PRO A 40 4.64 14.83 -1.75
CA PRO A 40 4.07 15.26 -3.03
C PRO A 40 4.44 14.32 -4.19
N GLY A 41 3.42 13.74 -4.81
CA GLY A 41 3.56 12.83 -5.96
C GLY A 41 4.12 11.45 -5.62
N GLN A 42 4.37 11.10 -4.37
CA GLN A 42 4.89 9.77 -4.00
C GLN A 42 4.30 9.25 -2.69
N ARG A 43 4.14 7.93 -2.65
CA ARG A 43 3.90 7.18 -1.41
C ARG A 43 5.03 6.19 -1.26
N TRP A 44 5.67 6.17 -0.11
CA TRP A 44 6.71 5.20 0.21
C TRP A 44 6.20 4.26 1.29
N GLU A 45 6.54 2.99 1.15
CA GLU A 45 6.35 1.98 2.18
C GLU A 45 7.72 1.42 2.53
N VAL A 46 8.06 1.50 3.82
CA VAL A 46 9.32 0.98 4.35
C VAL A 46 9.01 -0.06 5.41
N ASP A 47 9.20 -1.33 5.08
CA ASP A 47 8.93 -2.46 5.97
C ASP A 47 10.20 -2.89 6.69
N PHE A 48 10.15 -2.91 8.01
CA PHE A 48 11.19 -3.48 8.86
C PHE A 48 10.75 -4.86 9.33
N LEU A 49 11.38 -5.90 8.79
CA LEU A 49 11.03 -7.29 9.03
C LEU A 49 11.71 -7.86 10.28
N GLU A 50 11.15 -8.93 10.83
CA GLU A 50 11.66 -9.61 12.02
C GLU A 50 13.10 -10.12 11.80
N ASP A 51 13.42 -10.62 10.61
CA ASP A 51 14.76 -11.10 10.26
C ASP A 51 15.81 -9.96 10.16
N GLY A 52 15.38 -8.70 10.23
CA GLY A 52 16.22 -7.50 10.13
C GLY A 52 16.36 -6.93 8.71
N SER A 53 15.78 -7.61 7.72
CA SER A 53 15.64 -7.11 6.36
C SER A 53 14.78 -5.85 6.34
N VAL A 54 15.03 -4.99 5.37
CA VAL A 54 14.23 -3.78 5.15
C VAL A 54 13.80 -3.75 3.70
N TYR A 55 12.51 -3.73 3.46
CA TYR A 55 11.94 -3.56 2.13
C TYR A 55 11.50 -2.12 1.95
N VAL A 56 11.77 -1.57 0.77
CA VAL A 56 11.42 -0.19 0.43
C VAL A 56 10.72 -0.21 -0.91
N GLU A 57 9.45 0.14 -0.91
CA GLU A 57 8.67 0.36 -2.11
C GLU A 57 8.31 1.84 -2.25
N ARG A 58 8.29 2.32 -3.50
CA ARG A 58 7.92 3.70 -3.84
C ARG A 58 6.91 3.68 -4.97
N PHE A 59 5.71 4.15 -4.66
CA PHE A 59 4.65 4.44 -5.60
C PHE A 59 4.81 5.89 -6.06
N VAL A 60 4.96 6.09 -7.37
CA VAL A 60 5.11 7.42 -7.97
C VAL A 60 3.83 7.74 -8.74
N SER A 61 3.21 8.88 -8.43
CA SER A 61 2.07 9.39 -9.19
C SER A 61 2.48 9.66 -10.63
N ASN A 62 1.61 9.33 -11.57
CA ASN A 62 1.75 9.74 -12.97
C ASN A 62 1.43 11.24 -13.18
N GLY A 63 1.04 11.96 -12.13
CA GLY A 63 0.67 13.38 -12.16
C GLY A 63 -0.73 13.66 -12.72
N HIS A 64 -1.47 12.63 -13.14
CA HIS A 64 -2.84 12.78 -13.60
C HIS A 64 -3.82 12.72 -12.43
N ILE A 65 -4.90 13.51 -12.53
CA ILE A 65 -6.01 13.51 -11.58
C ILE A 65 -7.26 13.20 -12.40
N ASP A 66 -7.77 12.00 -12.23
CA ASP A 66 -9.02 11.57 -12.84
C ASP A 66 -10.25 12.19 -12.15
N ASP A 67 -11.37 12.21 -12.86
CA ASP A 67 -12.68 12.53 -12.28
C ASP A 67 -13.39 11.27 -11.76
N GLU A 68 -14.64 11.42 -11.32
CA GLU A 68 -15.45 10.34 -10.74
C GLU A 68 -15.64 9.13 -11.69
N SER A 69 -15.51 9.33 -13.00
CA SER A 69 -15.68 8.25 -13.98
C SER A 69 -14.65 7.11 -13.82
N ALA A 70 -13.49 7.38 -13.20
CA ALA A 70 -12.47 6.37 -12.92
C ALA A 70 -12.95 5.25 -11.98
N PHE A 71 -14.04 5.46 -11.23
CA PHE A 71 -14.63 4.42 -10.38
C PHE A 71 -15.13 3.22 -11.20
N ILE A 72 -15.58 3.45 -12.44
CA ILE A 72 -16.03 2.38 -13.32
C ILE A 72 -14.87 1.42 -13.62
N GLU A 73 -13.70 1.97 -13.99
CA GLU A 73 -12.50 1.16 -14.24
C GLU A 73 -12.03 0.46 -12.97
N LEU A 74 -11.97 1.19 -11.84
CA LEU A 74 -11.53 0.67 -10.55
C LEU A 74 -12.33 -0.59 -10.17
N PHE A 75 -13.65 -0.53 -10.22
CA PHE A 75 -14.48 -1.67 -9.86
C PHE A 75 -14.40 -2.79 -10.89
N ALA A 76 -14.46 -2.47 -12.19
CA ALA A 76 -14.40 -3.50 -13.24
C ALA A 76 -13.10 -4.31 -13.22
N LYS A 77 -12.00 -3.70 -12.76
CA LYS A 77 -10.67 -4.32 -12.79
C LYS A 77 -10.29 -5.02 -11.49
N PHE A 78 -10.81 -4.57 -10.35
CA PHE A 78 -10.34 -5.00 -9.04
C PHE A 78 -11.45 -5.54 -8.12
N SER A 79 -12.69 -5.70 -8.59
CA SER A 79 -13.71 -6.43 -7.83
C SER A 79 -13.53 -7.95 -7.99
N ASP A 80 -13.88 -8.69 -6.93
CA ASP A 80 -13.92 -10.16 -6.93
C ASP A 80 -15.25 -10.72 -7.49
N GLU A 81 -16.18 -9.86 -7.93
CA GLU A 81 -17.46 -10.31 -8.49
C GLU A 81 -17.27 -10.87 -9.91
N GLU A 82 -17.56 -12.17 -10.10
CA GLU A 82 -17.65 -12.74 -11.43
C GLU A 82 -18.78 -12.08 -12.23
N ALA A 83 -18.52 -11.78 -13.50
CA ALA A 83 -19.52 -11.24 -14.41
C ALA A 83 -20.79 -12.11 -14.38
N PRO A 84 -21.99 -11.49 -14.35
CA PRO A 84 -23.23 -12.23 -14.19
C PRO A 84 -23.36 -13.28 -15.30
N VAL A 85 -23.44 -14.55 -14.88
CA VAL A 85 -23.72 -15.68 -15.78
C VAL A 85 -25.12 -15.46 -16.35
N THR A 86 -25.20 -15.00 -17.60
CA THR A 86 -26.47 -14.93 -18.33
C THR A 86 -26.97 -16.36 -18.52
N HIS A 87 -27.95 -16.78 -17.71
CA HIS A 87 -28.74 -17.97 -18.03
C HIS A 87 -29.60 -17.64 -19.23
N ASP A 88 -29.14 -18.07 -20.41
CA ASP A 88 -29.92 -18.00 -21.63
C ASP A 88 -31.14 -18.90 -21.48
N ALA A 89 -32.30 -18.28 -21.26
CA ALA A 89 -33.57 -18.96 -21.09
C ALA A 89 -34.11 -19.40 -22.46
N THR A 90 -33.46 -20.39 -23.08
CA THR A 90 -33.93 -20.98 -24.33
C THR A 90 -34.12 -22.48 -24.19
N ALA A 91 -35.22 -22.87 -23.54
CA ALA A 91 -35.82 -24.20 -23.71
C ALA A 91 -37.32 -24.15 -23.42
N ARG A 92 -38.10 -23.73 -24.42
CA ARG A 92 -39.48 -24.19 -24.58
C ARG A 92 -39.63 -24.72 -26.00
N THR A 93 -39.65 -26.04 -26.14
CA THR A 93 -40.48 -26.78 -27.10
C THR A 93 -40.64 -28.19 -26.56
#